data_AF-A0A4R9KEB5-F1
#
_entry.id   AF-A0A4R9KEB5-F1
#
_cell.length_a   1.000
_cell.length_b   1.000
_cell.length_c   1.000
_cell.angle_alpha   90.00
_cell.angle_beta   90.00
_cell.angle_gamma   90.00
#
_symmetry.space_group_name_H-M   'P 1'
#
loop_
_entity.id
_entity.type
_entity.pdbx_description
1 polymer ?
#
loop_
_entity_poly.entity_id
_entity_poly.type
_entity_poly.pdbx_seq_one_letter_code
_entity_poly.pdbx_strand_id
1 'polypeptide(L)'
;MNLKTLHIFLIVLGSAFTICFLYLVIPPLSQNFDVFGAFLGGFVNPFSTGYSLDVIFTWFVLAAWILYESKTKGIKNGWIALLLGVVPGVAVGLAYYIYLRGKQSSN
;
A
#
# COMPACT_ATOMS: atom_id res chain seq x y z
N MET A 1 11.71 -20.00 5.44
CA MET A 1 11.48 -18.79 6.25
C MET A 1 10.29 -19.05 7.18
N ASN A 2 10.34 -18.67 8.46
CA ASN A 2 9.21 -18.86 9.39
C ASN A 2 8.30 -17.62 9.44
N LEU A 3 7.10 -17.75 10.04
CA LEU A 3 6.09 -16.68 10.08
C LEU A 3 6.57 -15.41 10.82
N LYS A 4 7.37 -15.56 11.88
CA LYS A 4 7.94 -14.42 12.62
C LYS A 4 8.90 -13.61 11.75
N THR A 5 9.77 -14.29 11.01
CA THR A 5 10.69 -13.65 10.07
C THR A 5 9.95 -12.91 8.97
N LEU A 6 8.88 -13.51 8.42
CA LEU A 6 8.01 -12.82 7.46
C LEU A 6 7.42 -11.53 8.05
N HIS A 7 6.83 -11.59 9.24
CA HIS A 7 6.22 -10.42 9.87
C HIS A 7 7.22 -9.28 10.09
N ILE A 8 8.45 -9.60 10.51
CA ILE A 8 9.53 -8.62 10.65
C ILE A 8 9.82 -7.95 9.31
N PHE A 9 9.96 -8.73 8.23
CA PHE A 9 10.16 -8.15 6.89
C PHE A 9 9.01 -7.25 6.45
N LEU A 10 7.76 -7.65 6.67
CA LEU A 10 6.59 -6.85 6.31
C LEU A 10 6.56 -5.51 7.06
N ILE A 11 6.87 -5.53 8.36
CA ILE A 11 6.95 -4.32 9.18
C ILE A 11 8.09 -3.42 8.69
N VAL A 12 9.30 -3.98 8.53
CA VAL A 12 10.47 -3.21 8.10
C VAL A 12 10.25 -2.57 6.73
N LEU A 13 9.76 -3.33 5.74
CA LEU A 13 9.52 -2.82 4.40
C LEU A 13 8.39 -1.78 4.38
N GLY A 14 7.30 -2.02 5.10
CA GLY A 14 6.18 -1.08 5.20
C GLY A 14 6.59 0.24 5.88
N SER A 15 7.32 0.16 7.00
CA SER A 15 7.82 1.33 7.71
C SER A 15 8.87 2.08 6.89
N ALA A 16 9.82 1.39 6.26
CA ALA A 16 10.84 2.02 5.42
C ALA A 16 10.20 2.77 4.25
N PHE A 17 9.25 2.14 3.54
CA PHE A 17 8.51 2.81 2.48
C PHE A 17 7.75 4.04 2.99
N THR A 18 7.06 3.94 4.14
CA THR A 18 6.32 5.05 4.73
C THR A 18 7.24 6.22 5.06
N ILE A 19 8.42 5.96 5.65
CA ILE A 19 9.40 7.00 5.98
C ILE A 19 9.90 7.68 4.70
N CYS A 20 10.28 6.90 3.67
CA CYS A 20 10.71 7.45 2.39
C CYS A 20 9.61 8.28 1.72
N PHE A 21 8.37 7.79 1.72
CA PHE A 21 7.22 8.51 1.18
C PHE A 21 7.03 9.85 1.90
N LEU A 22 7.03 9.87 3.23
CA LEU A 22 6.89 11.10 4.00
C LEU A 22 8.04 12.07 3.73
N TYR A 23 9.29 11.59 3.69
CA TYR A 23 10.45 12.43 3.42
C TYR A 23 10.43 13.06 2.02
N LEU A 24 9.96 12.33 1.01
CA LEU A 24 9.93 12.81 -0.37
C LEU A 24 8.70 13.66 -0.68
N VAL A 25 7.53 13.33 -0.12
CA VAL A 25 6.24 13.93 -0.50
C VAL A 25 5.85 15.10 0.41
N ILE A 26 6.14 15.03 1.72
CA ILE A 26 5.69 16.08 2.66
C ILE A 26 6.35 17.45 2.39
N PRO A 27 7.67 17.57 2.14
CA PRO A 27 8.28 18.88 1.90
C PRO A 27 7.63 19.65 0.74
N PRO A 28 7.52 19.11 -0.50
CA PRO A 28 6.87 19.84 -1.59
C PRO A 28 5.37 20.03 -1.35
N LEU A 29 4.68 19.06 -0.74
CA LEU A 29 3.25 19.20 -0.44
C LEU A 29 2.97 20.30 0.59
N SER A 30 3.85 20.50 1.57
CA SER A 30 3.68 21.51 2.63
C SER A 30 3.78 22.97 2.14
N GLN A 31 4.36 23.19 0.96
CA GLN A 31 4.55 24.55 0.42
C GLN A 31 3.23 25.14 -0.11
N ASN A 32 2.48 24.36 -0.89
CA ASN A 32 1.27 24.83 -1.56
C ASN A 32 0.01 24.01 -1.24
N PHE A 33 0.14 22.92 -0.47
CA PHE A 33 -0.91 21.93 -0.18
C PHE A 33 -1.71 21.47 -1.41
N ASP A 34 -1.05 21.46 -2.58
CA ASP A 34 -1.66 21.06 -3.83
C ASP A 34 -1.60 19.54 -4.00
N VAL A 35 -2.58 18.86 -3.41
CA VAL A 35 -2.74 17.40 -3.48
C VAL A 35 -2.99 16.93 -4.91
N PHE A 36 -3.74 17.70 -5.70
CA PHE A 36 -4.04 17.36 -7.09
C PHE A 36 -2.79 17.49 -7.96
N GLY A 37 -2.03 18.57 -7.81
CA GLY A 37 -0.74 18.74 -8.46
C GLY A 37 0.26 17.65 -8.09
N ALA A 38 0.32 17.26 -6.81
CA ALA A 38 1.17 16.15 -6.36
C ALA A 38 0.78 14.81 -7.03
N PHE A 39 -0.52 14.52 -7.17
CA PHE A 39 -1.00 13.34 -7.89
C PHE A 39 -0.67 13.41 -9.39
N LEU A 40 -0.93 14.55 -10.03
CA LEU A 40 -0.64 14.76 -11.44
C LEU A 40 0.87 14.74 -11.75
N GLY A 41 1.72 14.99 -10.75
CA GLY A 41 3.16 14.78 -10.81
C GLY A 41 3.57 13.36 -11.23
N GLY A 42 2.72 12.36 -10.94
CA GLY A 42 2.92 10.99 -11.43
C GLY A 42 2.78 10.84 -12.95
N PHE A 43 2.13 11.78 -13.64
CA PHE A 43 1.73 11.65 -15.05
C PHE A 43 2.43 12.66 -15.98
N VAL A 44 3.51 13.28 -15.54
CA VAL A 44 4.19 14.36 -16.29
C VAL A 44 5.05 13.86 -17.46
N ASN A 45 5.43 12.58 -17.47
CA ASN A 45 6.16 11.96 -18.58
C ASN A 45 5.83 10.46 -18.71
N PRO A 46 6.24 9.78 -19.82
CA PRO A 46 5.94 8.38 -20.03
C PRO A 46 6.51 7.43 -18.97
N PHE A 47 7.70 7.70 -18.43
CA PHE A 47 8.31 6.87 -17.39
C PHE A 47 7.55 6.98 -16.06
N SER A 48 7.26 8.20 -15.62
CA SER A 48 6.48 8.44 -14.40
C SER A 48 5.08 7.85 -14.54
N THR A 49 4.44 8.05 -15.70
CA THR A 49 3.11 7.48 -16.00
C THR A 49 3.13 5.97 -15.92
N GLY A 50 4.17 5.32 -16.44
CA GLY A 50 4.35 3.88 -16.34
C GLY A 50 4.37 3.39 -14.89
N TYR A 51 5.16 4.04 -14.03
CA TYR A 51 5.19 3.71 -12.59
C TYR A 51 3.86 4.00 -11.89
N SER A 52 3.18 5.11 -12.20
CA SER A 52 1.87 5.43 -11.63
C SER A 52 0.81 4.41 -12.03
N LEU A 53 0.79 3.97 -13.29
CA LEU A 53 -0.10 2.92 -13.76
C LEU A 53 0.18 1.59 -13.04
N ASP A 54 1.45 1.19 -12.91
CA ASP A 54 1.83 -0.01 -12.17
C ASP A 54 1.29 0.00 -10.73
N VAL A 55 1.48 1.11 -10.01
CA VAL A 55 0.98 1.28 -8.64
C VAL A 55 -0.55 1.23 -8.59
N ILE A 56 -1.25 1.93 -9.48
CA ILE A 56 -2.72 1.97 -9.52
C ILE A 56 -3.31 0.59 -9.82
N PHE A 57 -2.79 -0.11 -10.83
CA PHE A 57 -3.27 -1.44 -11.18
C PHE A 57 -2.93 -2.46 -10.09
N THR A 58 -1.76 -2.36 -9.45
CA THR A 58 -1.42 -3.19 -8.29
C THR A 58 -2.39 -2.96 -7.14
N TRP A 59 -2.82 -1.72 -6.90
CA TRP A 59 -3.86 -1.42 -5.91
C TRP A 59 -5.20 -2.08 -6.25
N PHE A 60 -5.64 -2.02 -7.52
CA PHE A 60 -6.89 -2.67 -7.94
C PHE A 60 -6.82 -4.19 -7.82
N VAL A 61 -5.68 -4.80 -8.17
CA VAL A 61 -5.47 -6.25 -7.99
C VAL A 61 -5.52 -6.61 -6.50
N LEU A 62 -4.88 -5.82 -5.63
CA LEU A 62 -4.95 -5.99 -4.19
C LEU A 62 -6.40 -5.86 -3.69
N ALA A 63 -7.16 -4.89 -4.19
CA ALA A 63 -8.57 -4.70 -3.85
C ALA A 63 -9.43 -5.91 -4.25
N ALA A 64 -9.27 -6.40 -5.47
CA ALA A 64 -9.97 -7.60 -5.94
C ALA A 64 -9.63 -8.82 -5.05
N TRP A 65 -8.36 -8.99 -4.68
CA TRP A 65 -7.94 -10.08 -3.80
C TRP A 65 -8.57 -9.99 -2.41
N ILE A 66 -8.55 -8.80 -1.79
CA ILE A 66 -9.15 -8.56 -0.47
C ILE A 66 -10.66 -8.83 -0.49
N LEU A 67 -11.36 -8.35 -1.53
CA LEU A 67 -12.80 -8.59 -1.68
C LEU A 67 -13.11 -10.07 -1.85
N TYR A 68 -12.30 -10.80 -2.61
CA TYR A 68 -12.46 -12.25 -2.78
C TYR A 68 -12.22 -13.00 -1.47
N GLU A 69 -11.12 -12.75 -0.76
CA GLU A 69 -10.80 -13.42 0.50
C GLU A 69 -11.76 -13.03 1.64
N SER A 70 -12.30 -11.80 1.63
CA SER A 70 -13.34 -11.39 2.58
C SER A 70 -14.60 -12.25 2.44
N LYS A 71 -14.95 -12.70 1.22
CA LYS A 71 -16.13 -13.53 0.96
C LYS A 71 -15.87 -15.02 1.15
N THR A 72 -14.70 -15.50 0.74
CA THR A 72 -14.40 -16.94 0.69
C THR A 72 -13.76 -17.46 1.97
N LYS A 73 -12.95 -16.64 2.65
CA LYS A 73 -12.19 -17.01 3.85
C LYS A 73 -12.65 -16.26 5.09
N GLY A 74 -13.62 -15.35 4.95
CA GLY A 74 -14.15 -14.55 6.06
C GLY A 74 -13.12 -13.62 6.71
N ILE A 75 -12.06 -13.23 5.98
CA ILE A 75 -11.02 -12.33 6.52
C ILE A 75 -11.64 -10.97 6.83
N LYS A 76 -11.61 -10.59 8.11
CA LYS A 76 -12.19 -9.33 8.60
C LYS A 76 -11.15 -8.20 8.54
N ASN A 77 -11.61 -6.97 8.39
CA ASN A 77 -10.80 -5.74 8.40
C ASN A 77 -9.78 -5.58 7.25
N GLY A 78 -9.92 -6.37 6.18
CA GLY A 78 -9.07 -6.24 4.99
C GLY A 78 -9.17 -4.87 4.31
N TRP A 79 -10.28 -4.15 4.46
CA TRP A 79 -10.47 -2.80 3.91
C TRP A 79 -9.44 -1.78 4.43
N ILE A 80 -8.86 -1.98 5.63
CA ILE A 80 -7.79 -1.12 6.16
C ILE A 80 -6.56 -1.16 5.25
N ALA A 81 -6.26 -2.33 4.66
CA ALA A 81 -5.19 -2.46 3.69
C ALA A 81 -5.44 -1.63 2.42
N LEU A 82 -6.70 -1.43 2.02
CA LEU A 82 -7.05 -0.61 0.86
C LEU A 82 -6.77 0.86 1.15
N LEU A 83 -7.13 1.34 2.34
CA LEU A 83 -6.83 2.70 2.77
C LEU A 83 -5.32 2.95 2.86
N LEU A 84 -4.59 2.04 3.51
CA LEU A 84 -3.13 2.08 3.58
C LEU A 84 -2.49 2.01 2.20
N GLY A 85 -3.13 1.31 1.27
CA GLY A 85 -2.72 1.19 -0.12
C GLY A 85 -2.86 2.48 -0.93
N VAL A 86 -3.78 3.37 -0.55
CA VAL A 86 -3.90 4.71 -1.15
C VAL A 86 -2.91 5.67 -0.51
N VAL A 87 -2.85 5.70 0.82
CA VAL A 87 -1.88 6.49 1.59
C VAL A 87 -1.45 5.68 2.83
N PRO A 88 -0.14 5.44 3.05
CA PRO A 88 1.02 5.98 2.34
C PRO A 88 1.32 5.30 0.99
N GLY A 89 0.77 4.11 0.71
CA GLY A 89 0.94 3.46 -0.60
C GLY A 89 0.77 1.94 -0.57
N VAL A 90 0.61 1.36 -1.77
CA VAL A 90 0.24 -0.05 -1.99
C VAL A 90 1.17 -1.05 -1.29
N ALA A 91 2.46 -0.73 -1.20
CA ALA A 91 3.44 -1.56 -0.49
C ALA A 91 3.06 -1.76 1.00
N VAL A 92 2.57 -0.72 1.66
CA VAL A 92 2.17 -0.76 3.06
C VAL A 92 0.83 -1.47 3.21
N GLY A 93 -0.13 -1.18 2.32
CA GLY A 93 -1.41 -1.88 2.26
C GLY A 93 -1.24 -3.39 2.10
N LEU A 94 -0.43 -3.81 1.12
CA LEU A 94 -0.12 -5.22 0.88
C LEU A 94 0.58 -5.86 2.09
N ALA A 95 1.60 -5.20 2.65
CA ALA A 95 2.33 -5.72 3.80
C ALA A 95 1.42 -5.92 5.02
N TYR A 96 0.56 -4.95 5.30
CA TYR A 96 -0.45 -5.04 6.34
C TYR A 96 -1.44 -6.18 6.07
N TYR A 97 -1.90 -6.33 4.83
CA TYR A 97 -2.86 -7.38 4.48
C TYR A 97 -2.28 -8.79 4.67
N ILE A 98 -1.03 -9.01 4.24
CA ILE A 98 -0.33 -10.29 4.41
C ILE A 98 -0.18 -10.63 5.91
N TYR A 99 0.15 -9.65 6.74
CA TYR A 99 0.21 -9.83 8.19
C TYR A 99 -1.17 -10.17 8.79
N LEU A 100 -2.20 -9.41 8.42
CA LEU A 100 -3.57 -9.59 8.93
C LEU A 100 -4.13 -10.97 8.60
N ARG A 101 -4.02 -11.39 7.34
CA ARG A 101 -4.50 -12.70 6.89
C ARG A 101 -3.74 -13.84 7.57
N GLY A 102 -2.43 -13.70 7.76
CA GLY A 102 -1.61 -14.69 8.46
C GLY A 102 -2.08 -14.89 9.91
N LYS A 103 -2.43 -13.81 10.60
CA LYS A 103 -2.96 -13.86 11.97
C LYS A 103 -4.34 -14.51 12.05
N GLN A 104 -5.22 -14.27 11.07
CA GLN A 104 -6.58 -14.78 11.09
C GLN A 104 -6.71 -16.22 10.57
N SER A 105 -5.81 -16.67 9.69
CA SER A 105 -5.81 -18.06 9.22
C SER A 105 -5.06 -19.03 10.14
N SER A 106 -4.31 -18.53 11.11
CA SER A 106 -3.60 -19.34 12.12
C SER A 106 -4.40 -19.53 13.42
N ASN A 107 -5.57 -18.91 13.53
CA ASN A 107 -6.54 -19.09 14.62
C ASN A 107 -7.71 -19.92 14.11
#